data_AF-A0A102DAL6-F1
#
_entry.id   AF-A0A102DAL6-F1
#
_cell.length_a   1.000
_cell.length_b   1.000
_cell.length_c   1.000
_cell.angle_alpha   90.00
_cell.angle_beta   90.00
_cell.angle_gamma   90.00
#
_symmetry.space_group_name_H-M   'P 1'
#
loop_
_entity.id
_entity.type
_entity.pdbx_description
1 polymer ?
#
loop_
_entity_poly.entity_id
_entity_poly.type
_entity_poly.pdbx_seq_one_letter_code
_entity_poly.pdbx_strand_id
1 'polypeptide(L)'
;MEGYLAYRCPHCGSDRCGNDANAGWDVVLQQSVLLGEFDNQWCNDCGDVTLEELTITDPIEIARIDAVRADLRIQQAASRLLSAGEAVLAVRHGPDAARSAAFDQLHSAISAARCGRGAGSGGRASSLA
;
A
#
# COMPACT_ATOMS: atom_id res chain seq x y z
N MET A 1 2.10 -23.35 6.49
CA MET A 1 1.50 -22.14 5.91
C MET A 1 1.30 -21.19 7.07
N GLU A 2 2.04 -20.09 7.10
CA GLU A 2 1.74 -18.99 8.04
C GLU A 2 0.52 -18.26 7.49
N GLY A 3 -0.55 -18.19 8.29
CA GLY A 3 -1.75 -17.42 7.95
C GLY A 3 -1.63 -15.96 8.38
N TYR A 4 -2.71 -15.20 8.21
CA TYR A 4 -2.77 -13.81 8.70
C TYR A 4 -3.54 -13.72 10.02
N LEU A 5 -2.97 -13.01 11.00
CA LEU A 5 -3.70 -12.62 12.20
C LEU A 5 -4.83 -11.66 11.81
N ALA A 6 -6.03 -11.94 12.31
CA ALA A 6 -7.21 -11.13 12.15
C ALA A 6 -8.03 -11.13 13.45
N TYR A 7 -9.01 -10.24 13.53
CA TYR A 7 -9.82 -10.05 14.72
C TYR A 7 -11.31 -10.13 14.38
N ARG A 8 -12.11 -10.62 15.33
CA ARG A 8 -13.57 -10.66 15.23
C ARG A 8 -14.21 -10.15 16.51
N CYS A 9 -15.31 -9.41 16.37
CA CYS A 9 -16.10 -8.97 17.52
C CYS A 9 -16.87 -10.17 18.12
N PRO A 10 -16.72 -10.48 19.42
CA PRO A 10 -17.46 -11.58 20.05
C PRO A 10 -18.96 -11.31 20.18
N HIS A 11 -19.40 -10.05 20.07
CA HIS A 11 -20.80 -9.68 20.22
C HIS A 11 -21.59 -9.76 18.92
N CYS A 12 -21.07 -9.18 17.84
CA CYS A 12 -21.76 -9.12 16.55
C CYS A 12 -21.16 -10.02 15.47
N GLY A 13 -20.00 -10.64 15.72
CA GLY A 13 -19.30 -11.48 14.75
C GLY A 13 -18.68 -10.72 13.58
N SER A 14 -18.70 -9.39 13.57
CA SER A 14 -18.13 -8.53 12.52
C SER A 14 -16.60 -8.62 12.50
N ASP A 15 -16.01 -8.53 11.30
CA ASP A 15 -14.56 -8.38 11.06
C ASP A 15 -14.14 -6.90 10.94
N ARG A 16 -15.10 -5.97 11.07
CA ARG A 16 -14.86 -4.52 11.06
C ARG A 16 -14.30 -4.04 12.40
N CYS A 17 -13.19 -4.62 12.80
CA CYS A 17 -12.53 -4.37 14.05
C CYS A 17 -11.18 -3.67 13.84
N GLY A 18 -10.76 -2.90 14.82
CA GLY A 18 -9.51 -2.18 14.79
C GLY A 18 -8.79 -2.23 16.13
N ASN A 19 -7.51 -1.89 16.08
CA ASN A 19 -6.67 -1.69 17.24
C ASN A 19 -5.81 -0.45 17.00
N ASP A 20 -5.64 0.37 18.03
CA ASP A 20 -4.77 1.54 17.99
C ASP A 20 -3.46 1.21 18.68
N ALA A 21 -2.39 1.88 18.28
CA ALA A 21 -1.12 1.79 18.99
C ALA A 21 -0.84 3.16 19.59
N ASN A 22 -0.55 3.22 20.89
CA ASN A 22 -0.18 4.48 21.51
C ASN A 22 1.30 4.78 21.26
N ALA A 23 1.54 5.98 20.75
CA ALA A 23 2.87 6.57 20.71
C ALA A 23 2.95 7.71 21.73
N GLY A 24 4.08 7.77 22.41
CA GLY A 24 4.46 8.83 23.34
C GLY A 24 5.70 9.57 22.84
N TRP A 25 6.00 10.68 23.51
CA TRP A 25 7.22 11.44 23.27
C TRP A 25 8.19 11.25 24.45
N ASP A 26 9.35 10.66 24.18
CA ASP A 26 10.44 10.61 25.16
C ASP A 26 11.19 11.95 25.14
N VAL A 27 11.03 12.75 26.20
CA VAL A 27 11.65 14.08 26.32
C VAL A 27 13.17 14.03 26.50
N VAL A 28 13.72 12.94 27.02
CA VAL A 28 15.18 12.79 27.24
C VAL A 28 15.85 12.42 25.93
N LEU A 29 15.26 11.48 25.20
CA LEU A 29 15.80 10.99 23.93
C LEU A 29 15.34 11.81 22.72
N GLN A 30 14.41 12.76 22.91
CA GLN A 30 13.83 13.61 21.86
C GLN A 30 13.32 12.79 20.67
N GLN A 31 12.64 11.69 20.96
CA GLN A 31 12.11 10.78 19.94
C GLN A 31 10.71 10.26 20.31
N SER A 32 9.94 9.95 19.26
CA SER A 32 8.69 9.20 19.43
C SER A 32 9.01 7.78 19.85
N VAL A 33 8.35 7.32 20.90
CA VAL A 33 8.44 5.94 21.40
C VAL A 33 7.07 5.31 21.34
N LEU A 34 7.01 4.04 20.92
CA LEU A 34 5.78 3.26 21.02
C LEU A 34 5.57 2.90 22.49
N LEU A 35 4.48 3.36 23.10
CA LEU A 35 4.15 3.12 24.50
C LEU A 35 3.38 1.81 24.70
N GLY A 36 2.60 1.44 23.68
CA GLY A 36 1.85 0.20 23.63
C GLY A 36 1.57 -0.19 22.18
N GLU A 37 1.59 -1.49 21.92
CA GLU A 37 1.17 -2.08 20.67
C GLU A 37 -0.24 -2.64 20.89
N PHE A 38 -1.27 -2.02 20.30
CA PHE A 38 -2.64 -2.53 20.27
C PHE A 38 -3.46 -2.42 21.58
N ASP A 39 -3.42 -1.24 22.21
CA ASP A 39 -3.93 -0.97 23.56
C ASP A 39 -5.46 -0.91 23.63
N ASN A 40 -6.11 -0.25 22.66
CA ASN A 40 -7.57 -0.16 22.58
C ASN A 40 -8.06 -0.92 21.36
N GLN A 41 -8.76 -2.01 21.64
CA GLN A 41 -9.45 -2.79 20.64
C GLN A 41 -10.90 -2.33 20.54
N TRP A 42 -11.39 -2.16 19.32
CA TRP A 42 -12.78 -1.78 19.10
C TRP A 42 -13.40 -2.52 17.91
N CYS A 43 -14.71 -2.64 17.96
CA CYS A 43 -15.54 -2.99 16.82
C CYS A 43 -16.24 -1.71 16.33
N ASN A 44 -16.23 -1.45 15.03
CA ASN A 44 -16.92 -0.28 14.46
C ASN A 44 -18.43 -0.27 14.70
N ASP A 45 -19.01 -1.42 15.07
CA ASP A 45 -20.45 -1.59 15.30
C ASP A 45 -20.80 -1.70 16.80
N CYS A 46 -19.87 -2.15 17.65
CA CYS A 46 -20.13 -2.39 19.09
C CYS A 46 -19.34 -1.47 20.04
N GLY A 47 -18.40 -0.68 19.51
CA GLY A 47 -17.50 0.15 20.32
C GLY A 47 -16.35 -0.66 20.94
N ASP A 48 -15.90 -0.24 22.11
CA ASP A 48 -14.77 -0.85 22.81
C ASP A 48 -15.11 -2.27 23.26
N VAL A 49 -14.39 -3.25 22.74
CA VAL A 49 -14.60 -4.67 23.01
C VAL A 49 -13.27 -5.40 22.97
N THR A 50 -13.10 -6.41 23.83
CA THR A 50 -11.99 -7.36 23.66
C THR A 50 -12.28 -8.25 22.45
N LEU A 51 -11.44 -8.18 21.43
CA LEU A 51 -11.64 -8.91 20.19
C LEU A 51 -11.13 -10.34 20.29
N GLU A 52 -11.75 -11.24 19.53
CA GLU A 52 -11.26 -12.59 19.36
C GLU A 52 -10.21 -12.62 18.26
N GLU A 53 -9.04 -13.18 18.57
CA GLU A 53 -7.99 -13.43 17.60
C GLU A 53 -8.31 -14.68 16.78
N LEU A 54 -8.09 -14.58 15.47
CA LEU A 54 -8.20 -15.71 14.56
C LEU A 54 -7.12 -15.64 13.49
N THR A 55 -6.76 -16.80 12.97
CA THR A 55 -5.80 -16.92 11.88
C THR A 55 -6.56 -17.20 10.59
N ILE A 56 -6.44 -16.29 9.62
CA ILE A 56 -6.90 -16.51 8.25
C ILE A 56 -5.94 -17.50 7.59
N THR A 57 -6.44 -18.70 7.30
CA THR A 57 -5.67 -19.78 6.65
C THR A 57 -6.18 -20.14 5.26
N ASP A 58 -7.31 -19.57 4.82
CA ASP A 58 -7.85 -19.83 3.49
C ASP A 58 -6.91 -19.26 2.41
N PRO A 59 -6.37 -20.09 1.50
CA PRO A 59 -5.44 -19.64 0.48
C PRO A 59 -6.03 -18.61 -0.48
N ILE A 60 -7.34 -18.63 -0.74
CA ILE A 60 -7.99 -17.64 -1.60
C ILE A 60 -8.02 -16.28 -0.91
N GLU A 61 -8.39 -16.27 0.37
CA GLU A 61 -8.43 -15.06 1.18
C GLU A 61 -7.03 -14.47 1.38
N ILE A 62 -6.02 -15.32 1.64
CA ILE A 62 -4.62 -14.91 1.73
C ILE A 62 -4.16 -14.25 0.42
N ALA A 63 -4.43 -14.88 -0.73
CA ALA A 63 -4.07 -14.31 -2.03
C ALA A 63 -4.74 -12.96 -2.29
N ARG A 64 -5.99 -12.78 -1.84
CA ARG A 64 -6.71 -11.51 -1.92
C ARG A 64 -6.04 -10.43 -1.05
N ILE A 65 -5.71 -10.76 0.20
CA ILE A 65 -5.00 -9.85 1.12
C ILE A 65 -3.64 -9.45 0.53
N ASP A 66 -2.90 -10.41 -0.03
CA ASP A 66 -1.60 -10.17 -0.66
C ASP A 66 -1.68 -9.23 -1.84
N ALA A 67 -2.68 -9.42 -2.71
CA ALA A 67 -2.91 -8.56 -3.87
C ALA A 67 -3.19 -7.11 -3.43
N VAL A 68 -4.04 -6.91 -2.42
CA VAL A 68 -4.35 -5.57 -1.88
C VAL A 68 -3.11 -4.94 -1.25
N ARG A 69 -2.34 -5.70 -0.46
CA ARG A 69 -1.09 -5.20 0.16
C ARG A 69 -0.04 -4.84 -0.89
N ALA A 70 0.07 -5.62 -1.96
CA ALA A 70 0.97 -5.32 -3.07
C ALA A 70 0.56 -4.01 -3.76
N ASP A 71 -0.73 -3.81 -4.02
CA ASP A 71 -1.24 -2.57 -4.63
C ASP A 71 -0.96 -1.35 -3.74
N LEU A 72 -1.22 -1.43 -2.44
CA LEU A 72 -0.92 -0.34 -1.49
C LEU A 72 0.58 0.02 -1.48
N ARG A 73 1.48 -0.97 -1.56
CA ARG A 73 2.93 -0.73 -1.65
C ARG A 73 3.28 -0.01 -2.95
N ILE A 74 2.66 -0.39 -4.07
CA ILE A 74 2.85 0.26 -5.37
C ILE A 74 2.37 1.72 -5.30
N GLN A 75 1.18 1.97 -4.74
CA GLN A 75 0.64 3.32 -4.59
C GLN A 75 1.56 4.21 -3.73
N GLN A 76 2.04 3.70 -2.59
CA GLN A 76 2.99 4.43 -1.74
C GLN A 76 4.32 4.70 -2.46
N ALA A 77 4.86 3.73 -3.19
CA ALA A 77 6.08 3.90 -3.96
C ALA A 77 5.89 4.93 -5.10
N ALA A 78 4.77 4.89 -5.81
CA ALA A 78 4.45 5.84 -6.87
C ALA A 78 4.36 7.27 -6.34
N SER A 79 3.69 7.47 -5.19
CA SER A 79 3.64 8.78 -4.52
C SER A 79 5.03 9.30 -4.18
N ARG A 80 5.90 8.46 -3.62
CA ARG A 80 7.30 8.83 -3.30
C ARG A 80 8.11 9.19 -4.54
N LEU A 81 7.98 8.41 -5.62
CA LEU A 81 8.68 8.69 -6.89
C LEU A 81 8.22 10.00 -7.51
N LEU A 82 6.91 10.30 -7.46
CA LEU A 82 6.38 11.56 -7.95
C LEU A 82 6.94 12.75 -7.17
N SER A 83 6.89 12.70 -5.82
CA SER A 83 7.44 13.76 -4.98
C SER A 83 8.95 13.95 -5.17
N ALA A 84 9.71 12.85 -5.37
CA ALA A 84 11.13 12.94 -5.68
C ALA A 84 11.39 13.58 -7.06
N GLY A 85 10.59 13.24 -8.07
CA GLY A 85 10.66 13.86 -9.39
C GLY A 85 10.36 15.35 -9.36
N GLU A 86 9.34 15.76 -8.63
CA GLU A 86 9.00 17.18 -8.40
C GLU A 86 10.18 17.92 -7.75
N ALA A 87 10.83 17.33 -6.74
CA ALA A 87 11.99 17.91 -6.07
C ALA A 87 13.19 18.09 -7.02
N VAL A 88 13.51 17.07 -7.83
CA VAL A 88 14.61 17.15 -8.81
C VAL A 88 14.36 18.25 -9.84
N LEU A 89 13.11 18.39 -10.30
CA LEU A 89 12.76 19.41 -11.28
C LEU A 89 12.73 20.81 -10.69
N ALA A 90 12.35 20.97 -9.42
CA ALA A 90 12.45 22.23 -8.71
C ALA A 90 13.90 22.73 -8.61
N VAL A 91 14.86 21.83 -8.40
CA VAL A 91 16.30 22.17 -8.43
C VAL A 91 16.74 22.66 -9.80
N ARG A 92 16.17 22.11 -10.88
CA ARG A 92 16.59 22.40 -12.26
C ARG A 92 15.90 23.63 -12.88
N HIS A 93 14.62 23.85 -12.56
CA HIS A 93 13.76 24.81 -13.27
C HIS A 93 13.17 25.90 -12.37
N GLY A 94 13.41 25.86 -11.06
CA GLY A 94 12.70 26.67 -10.08
C GLY A 94 11.34 26.07 -9.70
N PRO A 95 10.78 26.43 -8.53
CA PRO A 95 9.62 25.75 -7.94
C PRO A 95 8.35 25.83 -8.79
N ASP A 96 8.09 26.95 -9.48
CA ASP A 96 6.86 27.16 -10.26
C ASP A 96 6.84 26.37 -11.59
N ALA A 97 8.01 26.12 -12.19
CA ALA A 97 8.11 25.37 -13.45
C ALA A 97 8.27 23.85 -13.25
N ALA A 98 8.56 23.40 -12.02
CA ALA A 98 8.86 22.01 -11.69
C ALA A 98 7.69 21.06 -11.93
N ARG A 99 6.47 21.48 -11.55
CA ARG A 99 5.29 20.61 -11.57
C ARG A 99 4.83 20.28 -12.98
N SER A 100 4.84 21.27 -13.88
CA SER A 100 4.51 21.07 -15.30
C SER A 100 5.53 20.17 -15.98
N ALA A 101 6.83 20.41 -15.75
CA ALA A 101 7.90 19.59 -16.30
C ALA A 101 7.85 18.13 -15.79
N ALA A 102 7.41 17.92 -14.54
CA ALA A 102 7.28 16.60 -13.93
C ALA A 102 6.16 15.81 -14.59
N PHE A 103 5.03 16.47 -14.78
CA PHE A 103 3.89 15.89 -15.46
C PHE A 103 4.23 15.49 -16.90
N ASP A 104 4.89 16.37 -17.67
CA ASP A 104 5.26 16.10 -19.06
C ASP A 104 6.24 14.92 -19.20
N GLN A 105 7.24 14.84 -18.33
CA GLN A 105 8.20 13.72 -18.33
C GLN A 105 7.54 12.41 -17.93
N LEU A 106 6.69 12.41 -16.90
CA LEU A 106 5.95 11.22 -16.49
C LEU A 106 5.01 10.74 -17.61
N HIS A 107 4.27 11.65 -18.23
CA HIS A 107 3.35 11.34 -19.31
C HIS A 107 4.09 10.78 -20.54
N SER A 108 5.26 11.33 -20.87
CA SER A 108 6.13 10.82 -21.94
C SER A 108 6.65 9.41 -21.63
N ALA A 109 7.13 9.16 -20.41
CA ALA A 109 7.62 7.85 -19.99
C ALA A 109 6.51 6.77 -20.01
N ILE A 110 5.30 7.11 -19.53
CA ILE A 110 4.14 6.20 -19.58
C ILE A 110 3.77 5.87 -21.03
N SER A 111 3.78 6.88 -21.91
CA SER A 111 3.46 6.72 -23.33
C SER A 111 4.48 5.81 -24.02
N ALA A 112 5.78 6.01 -23.74
CA ALA A 112 6.85 5.16 -24.26
C ALA A 112 6.73 3.70 -23.77
N ALA A 113 6.43 3.50 -22.47
CA ALA A 113 6.24 2.17 -21.89
C ALA A 113 5.02 1.41 -22.46
N ARG A 114 3.98 2.13 -22.91
CA ARG A 114 2.83 1.54 -23.59
C ARG A 114 3.15 1.12 -25.02
N CYS A 115 3.91 1.93 -25.75
CA CYS A 115 4.33 1.61 -27.12
C CYS A 115 5.31 0.40 -27.17
N GLY A 116 6.13 0.19 -26.13
CA GLY A 116 7.07 -0.92 -26.06
C GLY A 116 6.46 -2.32 -25.83
N ARG A 117 5.23 -2.43 -25.32
CA ARG A 117 4.58 -3.73 -25.04
C ARG A 117 3.83 -4.33 -26.24
N GLY A 118 3.74 -3.61 -27.36
CA GLY A 118 3.02 -4.08 -28.56
C GLY A 118 3.84 -4.94 -29.53
N ALA A 119 5.16 -5.12 -29.31
CA ALA A 119 6.06 -5.75 -30.28
C ALA A 119 6.35 -7.25 -30.02
N GLY A 120 5.47 -7.96 -29.29
CA GLY A 120 5.76 -9.30 -28.74
C GLY A 120 4.80 -10.45 -29.09
N SER A 121 3.84 -10.28 -29.99
CA SER A 121 2.93 -11.38 -30.37
C SER A 121 2.67 -11.40 -31.88
N GLY A 122 3.58 -12.01 -32.64
CA GLY A 122 3.48 -12.06 -34.10
C GLY A 122 4.38 -13.11 -34.76
N GLY A 123 4.57 -14.28 -34.15
CA GLY A 123 5.25 -15.41 -34.77
C GLY A 123 4.23 -16.46 -35.21
N ARG A 124 3.86 -16.44 -36.49
CA ARG A 124 2.88 -17.34 -37.12
C ARG A 124 3.30 -18.81 -36.97
N ALA A 125 2.34 -19.64 -36.57
CA ALA A 125 2.35 -21.06 -36.90
C ALA A 125 2.23 -21.21 -38.42
N SER A 126 3.21 -21.87 -39.04
CA SER A 126 3.10 -22.38 -40.40
C SER A 126 3.79 -23.74 -40.54
N SER A 127 3.04 -24.62 -41.19
CA SER A 127 3.36 -25.91 -41.79
C SER A 127 3.16 -27.16 -40.94
N LEU A 128 2.04 -27.81 -41.29
CA LEU A 128 1.74 -29.23 -41.19
C LEU A 128 2.76 -30.10 -41.97
N ALA A 129 2.63 -31.40 -41.67
CA ALA A 129 3.02 -32.61 -42.41
C ALA A 129 4.34 -33.26 -41.99
#